data_AF-A0A5R9FXT8-F1
#
_entry.id   AF-A0A5R9FXT8-F1
#
_cell.length_a   1.000
_cell.length_b   1.000
_cell.length_c   1.000
_cell.angle_alpha   90.00
_cell.angle_beta   90.00
_cell.angle_gamma   90.00
#
_symmetry.space_group_name_H-M   'P 1'
#
loop_
_entity.id
_entity.type
_entity.pdbx_description
1 polymer ?
#
loop_
_entity_poly.entity_id
_entity_poly.type
_entity_poly.pdbx_seq_one_letter_code
_entity_poly.pdbx_strand_id
1 'polypeptide(L)'
;MSDERAMRIEFGGWFMCRLATDPDPTDEPRGASGSTFALAGEPDLDRVIVLHDPPPGTVRSHAPEVGVRVTRATVAGTDLPDGLVGGRVELLDRPRFENRNFVLNVAGQEPIVPFRLRVGGADGKPRLERTMVMAPEAPDADVHSVPQSVLQAYGGRSFRTDAALVASATGIHGPYVNRVERRAELAAELADPSLSRVQKAALGKRIRELDIALKNPADERVVNMTAVEEFDFPLLGTPILHGELPGGAGLDLNAPWRVTFWMGGWDPDVLCGFMRGDLTVPLRERPCLRTGSAVRISDA
;
A
#
# COMPACT_ATOMS: atom_id res chain seq x y z
N MET A 1 -16.37 -9.73 28.68
CA MET A 1 -15.69 -9.34 27.44
C MET A 1 -14.69 -10.44 27.18
N SER A 2 -15.01 -11.43 26.33
CA SER A 2 -14.00 -12.43 25.99
C SER A 2 -12.90 -11.71 25.23
N ASP A 3 -11.64 -11.91 25.63
CA ASP A 3 -10.49 -11.51 24.82
C ASP A 3 -10.56 -12.29 23.51
N GLU A 4 -11.13 -11.67 22.49
CA GLU A 4 -11.20 -12.25 21.15
C GLU A 4 -9.77 -12.48 20.67
N ARG A 5 -9.41 -13.75 20.50
CA ARG A 5 -8.05 -14.13 20.13
C ARG A 5 -7.84 -13.75 18.68
N ALA A 6 -6.96 -12.79 18.40
CA ALA A 6 -6.64 -12.37 17.03
C ALA A 6 -5.16 -12.61 16.70
N MET A 7 -4.90 -12.88 15.42
CA MET A 7 -3.59 -12.79 14.81
C MET A 7 -3.39 -11.38 14.25
N ARG A 8 -2.28 -10.74 14.59
CA ARG A 8 -1.89 -9.43 14.06
C ARG A 8 -0.69 -9.58 13.15
N ILE A 9 -0.77 -9.04 11.94
CA ILE A 9 0.29 -9.10 10.95
C ILE A 9 0.69 -7.67 10.58
N GLU A 10 1.86 -7.24 10.99
CA GLU A 10 2.44 -5.93 10.67
C GLU A 10 3.22 -6.03 9.36
N PHE A 11 3.16 -4.98 8.55
CA PHE A 11 3.85 -4.91 7.27
C PHE A 11 4.36 -3.51 6.95
N GLY A 12 5.36 -3.43 6.08
CA GLY A 12 5.86 -2.17 5.56
C GLY A 12 6.75 -2.33 4.33
N GLY A 13 6.88 -1.23 3.58
CA GLY A 13 7.81 -1.14 2.44
C GLY A 13 7.39 -0.11 1.40
N TRP A 14 8.19 -0.02 0.33
CA TRP A 14 7.93 0.92 -0.76
C TRP A 14 6.92 0.34 -1.75
N PHE A 15 6.02 1.18 -2.24
CA PHE A 15 5.10 0.90 -3.34
C PHE A 15 5.36 1.89 -4.49
N MET A 16 4.92 1.54 -5.70
CA MET A 16 4.88 2.43 -6.85
C MET A 16 3.42 2.76 -7.19
N CYS A 17 3.12 4.00 -7.57
CA CYS A 17 1.81 4.36 -8.11
C CYS A 17 1.94 5.40 -9.23
N ARG A 18 1.79 4.98 -10.48
CA ARG A 18 2.00 5.89 -11.61
C ARG A 18 0.71 6.64 -11.92
N LEU A 19 0.45 7.75 -11.23
CA LEU A 19 -0.71 8.61 -11.47
C LEU A 19 -0.30 10.04 -11.82
N ALA A 20 -1.09 10.70 -12.67
CA ALA A 20 -1.06 12.15 -12.81
C ALA A 20 -1.76 12.74 -11.58
N THR A 21 -1.12 13.70 -10.91
CA THR A 21 -1.70 14.40 -9.76
C THR A 21 -2.39 15.68 -10.22
N ASP A 22 -3.22 16.25 -9.35
CA ASP A 22 -3.84 17.56 -9.57
C ASP A 22 -2.80 18.61 -10.05
N PRO A 23 -3.19 19.51 -10.96
CA PRO A 23 -4.54 19.72 -11.48
C PRO A 23 -4.87 18.91 -12.74
N ASP A 24 -4.07 17.90 -13.09
CA ASP A 24 -4.34 17.09 -14.28
C ASP A 24 -5.58 16.21 -14.08
N PRO A 25 -6.47 16.11 -15.09
CA PRO A 25 -7.65 15.28 -14.98
C PRO A 25 -7.26 13.80 -14.93
N THR A 26 -8.12 12.99 -14.31
CA THR A 26 -7.82 11.57 -14.07
C THR A 26 -7.70 10.68 -15.32
N ASP A 27 -8.03 11.22 -16.49
CA ASP A 27 -7.88 10.63 -17.81
C ASP A 27 -6.71 11.22 -18.61
N GLU A 28 -5.92 12.14 -18.05
CA GLU A 28 -4.66 12.62 -18.65
C GLU A 28 -3.58 11.53 -18.49
N PRO A 29 -3.23 10.81 -19.58
CA PRO A 29 -2.45 9.59 -19.47
C PRO A 29 -0.97 9.84 -19.18
N ARG A 30 -0.47 11.07 -19.34
CA ARG A 30 0.98 11.36 -19.22
C ARG A 30 1.33 12.42 -18.20
N GLY A 31 0.34 13.07 -17.59
CA GLY A 31 0.55 14.26 -16.76
C GLY A 31 1.03 15.45 -17.60
N ALA A 32 0.57 16.65 -17.26
CA ALA A 32 0.88 17.87 -18.00
C ALA A 32 1.14 19.08 -17.09
N SER A 33 0.45 19.15 -15.96
CA SER A 33 0.37 20.35 -15.13
C SER A 33 0.81 20.11 -13.68
N GLY A 34 0.64 18.89 -13.15
CA GLY A 34 0.94 18.56 -11.75
C GLY A 34 2.44 18.37 -11.44
N SER A 35 2.76 17.57 -10.42
CA SER A 35 4.14 17.19 -10.08
C SER A 35 4.59 15.85 -10.66
N THR A 36 3.66 15.07 -11.21
CA THR A 36 3.92 13.73 -11.75
C THR A 36 3.65 13.64 -13.24
N PHE A 37 4.51 12.92 -13.96
CA PHE A 37 4.49 12.84 -15.43
C PHE A 37 5.02 11.50 -15.91
N ALA A 38 4.63 11.05 -17.10
CA ALA A 38 5.33 10.00 -17.84
C ALA A 38 6.48 10.61 -18.66
N LEU A 39 7.70 10.15 -18.44
CA LEU A 39 8.90 10.65 -19.12
C LEU A 39 9.01 10.12 -20.56
N ALA A 40 9.93 10.71 -21.33
CA ALA A 40 10.24 10.23 -22.67
C ALA A 40 10.66 8.76 -22.64
N GLY A 41 10.01 7.91 -23.43
CA GLY A 41 10.25 6.47 -23.46
C GLY A 41 9.48 5.66 -22.41
N GLU A 42 8.82 6.31 -21.44
CA GLU A 42 7.96 5.61 -20.47
C GLU A 42 6.54 5.40 -21.03
N PRO A 43 5.89 4.27 -20.66
CA PRO A 43 4.48 4.08 -20.95
C PRO A 43 3.62 5.03 -20.12
N ASP A 44 2.41 5.27 -20.60
CA ASP A 44 1.41 6.13 -19.94
C ASP A 44 1.15 5.68 -18.49
N LEU A 45 0.83 6.64 -17.63
CA LEU A 45 0.51 6.46 -16.22
C LEU A 45 -0.78 5.63 -16.08
N ASP A 46 -0.71 4.50 -15.39
CA ASP A 46 -1.83 3.54 -15.31
C ASP A 46 -2.58 3.56 -13.98
N ARG A 47 -2.16 4.43 -13.06
CA ARG A 47 -2.76 4.71 -11.73
C ARG A 47 -2.79 3.51 -10.78
N VAL A 48 -2.15 2.41 -11.15
CA VAL A 48 -2.17 1.18 -10.37
C VAL A 48 -1.18 1.29 -9.21
N ILE A 49 -1.67 0.95 -8.01
CA ILE A 49 -0.83 0.77 -6.83
C ILE A 49 -0.14 -0.58 -6.95
N VAL A 50 1.19 -0.56 -7.04
CA VAL A 50 2.04 -1.74 -7.23
C VAL A 50 2.90 -1.94 -5.99
N LEU A 51 2.70 -3.06 -5.30
CA LEU A 51 3.46 -3.40 -4.08
C LEU A 51 4.70 -4.26 -4.33
N HIS A 52 4.76 -4.95 -5.49
CA HIS A 52 5.87 -5.80 -5.95
C HIS A 52 5.91 -5.82 -7.47
N ASP A 53 7.06 -6.18 -8.03
CA ASP A 53 7.24 -6.44 -9.47
C ASP A 53 6.74 -5.30 -10.37
N PRO A 54 7.32 -4.08 -10.23
CA PRO A 54 6.92 -2.95 -11.06
C PRO A 54 7.00 -3.29 -12.55
N PRO A 55 6.09 -2.76 -13.39
CA PRO A 55 6.09 -3.05 -14.81
C PRO A 55 7.47 -2.78 -15.47
N PRO A 56 7.91 -3.61 -16.43
CA PRO A 56 9.17 -3.38 -17.12
C PRO A 56 9.25 -1.98 -17.73
N GLY A 57 10.38 -1.29 -17.54
CA GLY A 57 10.61 0.04 -18.09
C GLY A 57 9.93 1.19 -17.34
N THR A 58 9.33 0.97 -16.16
CA THR A 58 8.71 2.04 -15.36
C THR A 58 9.51 2.47 -14.14
N VAL A 59 10.53 1.69 -13.73
CA VAL A 59 11.38 2.04 -12.59
C VAL A 59 12.44 3.04 -13.05
N ARG A 60 12.41 4.23 -12.46
CA ARG A 60 13.39 5.30 -12.73
C ARG A 60 14.69 5.08 -11.96
N SER A 61 15.79 5.63 -12.46
CA SER A 61 17.06 5.65 -11.71
C SER A 61 16.84 6.31 -10.35
N HIS A 62 17.52 5.77 -9.33
CA HIS A 62 17.42 6.19 -7.92
C HIS A 62 16.05 5.96 -7.26
N ALA A 63 15.14 5.21 -7.88
CA ALA A 63 13.94 4.74 -7.19
C ALA A 63 14.32 3.75 -6.06
N PRO A 64 13.60 3.75 -4.93
CA PRO A 64 13.77 2.70 -3.92
C PRO A 64 13.30 1.35 -4.47
N GLU A 65 13.77 0.25 -3.86
CA GLU A 65 13.27 -1.09 -4.19
C GLU A 65 11.80 -1.22 -3.79
N VAL A 66 10.92 -1.39 -4.78
CA VAL A 66 9.48 -1.62 -4.57
C VAL A 66 9.28 -3.02 -3.97
N GLY A 67 8.62 -3.06 -2.81
CA GLY A 67 8.37 -4.28 -2.07
C GLY A 67 7.76 -4.01 -0.70
N VAL A 68 6.49 -4.38 -0.50
CA VAL A 68 5.84 -4.37 0.83
C VAL A 68 5.84 -5.77 1.43
N ARG A 69 6.41 -5.93 2.62
CA ARG A 69 6.58 -7.24 3.26
C ARG A 69 6.02 -7.26 4.66
N VAL A 70 5.65 -8.45 5.11
CA VAL A 70 5.34 -8.71 6.52
C VAL A 70 6.60 -8.51 7.35
N THR A 71 6.55 -7.60 8.30
CA THR A 71 7.65 -7.30 9.22
C THR A 71 7.52 -8.05 10.54
N ARG A 72 6.29 -8.34 10.95
CA ARG A 72 6.00 -9.06 12.20
C ARG A 72 4.65 -9.76 12.12
N ALA A 73 4.52 -10.90 12.78
CA ALA A 73 3.24 -11.56 12.98
C ALA A 73 3.14 -12.03 14.43
N THR A 74 2.00 -11.83 15.09
CA THR A 74 1.78 -12.23 16.49
C THR A 74 0.39 -12.84 16.70
N VAL A 75 0.28 -13.70 17.71
CA VAL A 75 -1.01 -14.17 18.26
C VAL A 75 -1.00 -13.97 19.76
N ALA A 76 -1.97 -13.21 20.28
CA ALA A 76 -2.02 -12.85 21.70
C ALA A 76 -0.66 -12.29 22.20
N GLY A 77 -0.02 -11.44 21.38
CA GLY A 77 1.27 -10.81 21.70
C GLY A 77 2.50 -11.71 21.57
N THR A 78 2.34 -13.00 21.29
CA THR A 78 3.45 -13.93 21.05
C THR A 78 3.81 -13.93 19.57
N ASP A 79 5.09 -13.73 19.24
CA ASP A 79 5.56 -13.73 17.86
C ASP A 79 5.33 -15.10 17.19
N LEU A 80 4.96 -15.06 15.92
CA LEU A 80 4.88 -16.20 15.01
C LEU A 80 6.06 -16.14 14.04
N PRO A 81 7.22 -16.72 14.40
CA PRO A 81 8.42 -16.61 13.56
C PRO A 81 8.30 -17.37 12.23
N ASP A 82 7.49 -18.43 12.16
CA ASP A 82 7.46 -19.32 11.01
C ASP A 82 6.36 -18.95 9.99
N GLY A 83 6.76 -18.84 8.72
CA GLY A 83 5.85 -18.89 7.56
C GLY A 83 5.33 -17.55 7.03
N LEU A 84 5.11 -16.54 7.88
CA LEU A 84 4.53 -15.25 7.47
C LEU A 84 5.55 -14.10 7.36
N VAL A 85 6.49 -13.97 8.31
CA VAL A 85 7.48 -12.88 8.31
C VAL A 85 8.37 -12.94 7.06
N GLY A 86 8.60 -11.79 6.43
CA GLY A 86 9.26 -11.65 5.13
C GLY A 86 8.38 -12.01 3.92
N GLY A 87 7.18 -12.54 4.16
CA GLY A 87 6.15 -12.78 3.14
C GLY A 87 5.72 -11.49 2.45
N ARG A 88 5.16 -11.63 1.24
CA ARG A 88 4.68 -10.50 0.44
C ARG A 88 3.34 -10.01 0.98
N VAL A 89 3.15 -8.70 0.89
CA VAL A 89 1.84 -8.07 0.93
C VAL A 89 1.52 -7.60 -0.48
N GLU A 90 0.35 -8.00 -0.98
CA GLU A 90 -0.09 -7.76 -2.34
C GLU A 90 -1.48 -7.15 -2.34
N LEU A 91 -1.70 -6.21 -3.24
CA LEU A 91 -3.04 -5.74 -3.60
C LEU A 91 -3.32 -6.25 -5.01
N LEU A 92 -4.32 -7.12 -5.12
CA LEU A 92 -4.65 -7.83 -6.35
C LEU A 92 -5.62 -7.01 -7.23
N ASP A 93 -5.77 -7.43 -8.48
CA ASP A 93 -6.78 -6.92 -9.41
C ASP A 93 -6.61 -5.44 -9.81
N ARG A 94 -5.36 -4.95 -9.82
CA ARG A 94 -4.97 -3.60 -10.31
C ARG A 94 -5.64 -2.45 -9.51
N PRO A 95 -5.42 -2.38 -8.18
CA PRO A 95 -6.00 -1.36 -7.29
C PRO A 95 -5.62 0.07 -7.72
N ARG A 96 -6.51 1.03 -7.52
CA ARG A 96 -6.27 2.47 -7.82
C ARG A 96 -6.87 3.35 -6.74
N PHE A 97 -6.28 4.53 -6.53
CA PHE A 97 -6.99 5.64 -5.91
C PHE A 97 -8.06 6.13 -6.87
N GLU A 98 -9.32 5.83 -6.57
CA GLU A 98 -10.44 6.20 -7.45
C GLU A 98 -11.07 7.51 -6.97
N ASN A 99 -10.48 8.61 -7.42
CA ASN A 99 -11.21 9.84 -7.66
C ASN A 99 -11.35 10.08 -9.16
N ARG A 100 -12.31 10.92 -9.53
CA ARG A 100 -12.36 11.56 -10.85
C ARG A 100 -12.65 13.04 -10.64
N ASN A 101 -11.62 13.83 -10.35
CA ASN A 101 -11.73 15.29 -10.18
C ASN A 101 -12.82 15.73 -9.19
N PHE A 102 -12.77 15.23 -7.96
CA PHE A 102 -13.73 15.56 -6.89
C PHE A 102 -15.17 15.04 -7.09
N VAL A 103 -15.43 14.25 -8.14
CA VAL A 103 -16.79 13.71 -8.44
C VAL A 103 -17.19 12.61 -7.46
N LEU A 104 -16.26 11.78 -7.00
CA LEU A 104 -16.55 10.65 -6.10
C LEU A 104 -16.33 11.00 -4.64
N ASN A 105 -15.19 11.64 -4.33
CA ASN A 105 -14.90 12.14 -3.00
C ASN A 105 -13.98 13.36 -3.07
N VAL A 106 -13.72 14.01 -1.93
CA VAL A 106 -12.70 15.07 -1.86
C VAL A 106 -11.28 14.48 -2.06
N ALA A 107 -10.36 15.29 -2.59
CA ALA A 107 -8.97 14.87 -2.76
C ALA A 107 -8.34 14.45 -1.42
N GLY A 108 -7.57 13.35 -1.42
CA GLY A 108 -6.98 12.75 -0.23
C GLY A 108 -7.97 11.95 0.62
N GLN A 109 -9.14 11.61 0.06
CA GLN A 109 -10.13 10.70 0.64
C GLN A 109 -10.61 9.67 -0.38
N GLU A 110 -9.80 9.40 -1.39
CA GLU A 110 -10.11 8.42 -2.41
C GLU A 110 -10.22 7.02 -1.79
N PRO A 111 -11.26 6.24 -2.12
CA PRO A 111 -11.21 4.83 -1.86
C PRO A 111 -10.16 4.17 -2.77
N ILE A 112 -9.56 3.10 -2.27
CA ILE A 112 -8.75 2.21 -3.10
C ILE A 112 -9.68 1.13 -3.66
N VAL A 113 -9.84 1.10 -4.99
CA VAL A 113 -10.69 0.11 -5.65
C VAL A 113 -10.02 -0.52 -6.87
N PRO A 114 -10.16 -1.85 -7.06
CA PRO A 114 -10.58 -2.81 -6.03
C PRO A 114 -9.57 -2.86 -4.86
N PHE A 115 -9.99 -3.32 -3.68
CA PHE A 115 -9.09 -3.60 -2.56
C PHE A 115 -9.20 -5.08 -2.18
N ARG A 116 -8.37 -5.90 -2.81
CA ARG A 116 -8.21 -7.33 -2.52
C ARG A 116 -6.82 -7.57 -1.96
N LEU A 117 -6.74 -7.75 -0.65
CA LEU A 117 -5.49 -7.89 0.06
C LEU A 117 -5.09 -9.37 0.12
N ARG A 118 -3.84 -9.66 -0.24
CA ARG A 118 -3.19 -10.95 0.01
C ARG A 118 -1.94 -10.73 0.85
N VAL A 119 -1.78 -11.52 1.91
CA VAL A 119 -0.65 -11.46 2.85
C VAL A 119 -0.07 -12.86 3.01
N GLY A 120 1.23 -13.04 2.76
CA GLY A 120 1.92 -14.33 2.91
C GLY A 120 2.93 -14.64 1.80
N GLY A 121 3.43 -15.88 1.78
CA GLY A 121 4.57 -16.30 0.94
C GLY A 121 4.25 -17.28 -0.20
N ALA A 122 5.29 -17.60 -0.99
CA ALA A 122 5.26 -18.54 -2.13
C ALA A 122 4.67 -19.93 -1.79
N ASP A 123 4.52 -20.77 -2.81
CA ASP A 123 3.88 -22.09 -2.66
C ASP A 123 4.50 -22.91 -1.52
N GLY A 124 3.62 -23.49 -0.69
CA GLY A 124 3.99 -24.22 0.53
C GLY A 124 4.06 -23.36 1.80
N LYS A 125 3.95 -22.03 1.71
CA LYS A 125 3.78 -21.14 2.88
C LYS A 125 2.32 -20.66 3.02
N PRO A 126 1.89 -20.28 4.24
CA PRO A 126 0.55 -19.76 4.46
C PRO A 126 0.34 -18.46 3.66
N ARG A 127 -0.82 -18.34 2.99
CA ARG A 127 -1.31 -17.07 2.43
C ARG A 127 -2.75 -16.82 2.84
N LEU A 128 -3.01 -15.59 3.23
CA LEU A 128 -4.31 -15.08 3.63
C LEU A 128 -4.77 -14.08 2.60
N GLU A 129 -5.98 -14.24 2.10
CA GLU A 129 -6.53 -13.33 1.13
C GLU A 129 -7.97 -12.98 1.48
N ARG A 130 -8.29 -11.68 1.40
CA ARG A 130 -9.65 -11.19 1.62
C ARG A 130 -9.88 -9.84 0.95
N THR A 131 -11.11 -9.64 0.49
CA THR A 131 -11.53 -8.44 -0.23
C THR A 131 -12.34 -7.50 0.66
N MET A 132 -12.14 -6.20 0.48
CA MET A 132 -13.03 -5.15 0.99
C MET A 132 -14.30 -5.12 0.15
N VAL A 133 -15.47 -5.15 0.79
CA VAL A 133 -16.77 -5.12 0.10
C VAL A 133 -17.55 -3.90 0.57
N MET A 134 -17.71 -2.90 -0.30
CA MET A 134 -18.39 -1.65 0.05
C MET A 134 -19.91 -1.81 0.18
N ALA A 135 -20.51 -2.65 -0.66
CA ALA A 135 -21.94 -2.92 -0.69
C ALA A 135 -22.20 -4.43 -0.60
N PRO A 136 -22.41 -5.00 0.61
CA PRO A 136 -22.57 -6.46 0.78
C PRO A 136 -23.73 -7.07 -0.03
N GLU A 137 -24.81 -6.30 -0.24
CA GLU A 137 -25.97 -6.74 -1.04
C GLU A 137 -25.70 -6.70 -2.56
N ALA A 138 -24.65 -5.99 -2.98
CA ALA A 138 -24.20 -5.90 -4.37
C ALA A 138 -22.66 -5.82 -4.44
N PRO A 139 -21.94 -6.91 -4.13
CA PRO A 139 -20.48 -6.88 -3.94
C PRO A 139 -19.67 -6.42 -5.15
N ASP A 140 -20.25 -6.60 -6.35
CA ASP A 140 -19.64 -6.24 -7.64
C ASP A 140 -20.18 -4.92 -8.21
N ALA A 141 -20.89 -4.12 -7.40
CA ALA A 141 -21.40 -2.82 -7.83
C ALA A 141 -20.26 -1.93 -8.33
N ASP A 142 -20.50 -1.25 -9.46
CA ASP A 142 -19.59 -0.22 -9.95
C ASP A 142 -19.43 0.85 -8.85
N VAL A 143 -18.19 1.20 -8.52
CA VAL A 143 -17.86 2.25 -7.53
C VAL A 143 -18.58 3.57 -7.82
N HIS A 144 -18.86 3.87 -9.09
CA HIS A 144 -19.60 5.07 -9.50
C HIS A 144 -21.10 5.02 -9.17
N SER A 145 -21.64 3.84 -8.88
CA SER A 145 -23.03 3.64 -8.47
C SER A 145 -23.20 3.58 -6.95
N VAL A 146 -22.10 3.51 -6.20
CA VAL A 146 -22.11 3.45 -4.74
C VAL A 146 -22.41 4.83 -4.16
N PRO A 147 -23.31 4.95 -3.16
CA PRO A 147 -23.61 6.23 -2.53
C PRO A 147 -22.36 6.89 -1.93
N GLN A 148 -22.26 8.21 -2.04
CA GLN A 148 -21.11 8.97 -1.53
C GLN A 148 -20.82 8.72 -0.04
N SER A 149 -21.85 8.56 0.79
CA SER A 149 -21.69 8.25 2.22
C SER A 149 -21.00 6.91 2.47
N VAL A 150 -21.20 5.93 1.58
CA VAL A 150 -20.49 4.65 1.61
C VAL A 150 -19.06 4.86 1.12
N LEU A 151 -18.85 5.57 0.01
CA LEU A 151 -17.50 5.89 -0.50
C LEU A 151 -16.63 6.56 0.57
N GLN A 152 -17.18 7.53 1.30
CA GLN A 152 -16.50 8.21 2.41
C GLN A 152 -16.15 7.27 3.57
N ALA A 153 -16.97 6.25 3.83
CA ALA A 153 -16.69 5.25 4.84
C ALA A 153 -15.50 4.34 4.48
N TYR A 154 -15.15 4.25 3.19
CA TYR A 154 -14.05 3.44 2.64
C TYR A 154 -12.96 4.27 1.95
N GLY A 155 -12.99 5.59 2.09
CA GLY A 155 -11.95 6.49 1.64
C GLY A 155 -10.82 6.67 2.66
N GLY A 156 -9.81 7.46 2.30
CA GLY A 156 -8.82 7.98 3.23
C GLY A 156 -9.49 8.65 4.44
N ARG A 157 -9.05 8.29 5.64
CA ARG A 157 -9.52 8.83 6.92
C ARG A 157 -8.95 10.21 7.21
N SER A 158 -7.70 10.42 6.82
CA SER A 158 -7.01 11.68 6.97
C SER A 158 -5.96 11.84 5.87
N PHE A 159 -5.71 13.08 5.49
CA PHE A 159 -4.60 13.48 4.63
C PHE A 159 -3.87 14.62 5.32
N ARG A 160 -2.61 14.40 5.69
CA ARG A 160 -1.78 15.38 6.42
C ARG A 160 -0.32 15.27 6.07
N THR A 161 0.48 16.24 6.50
CA THR A 161 1.93 16.11 6.50
C THR A 161 2.43 15.62 7.87
N ASP A 162 3.30 14.62 7.87
CA ASP A 162 3.94 14.08 9.08
C ASP A 162 5.38 13.66 8.78
N ALA A 163 6.29 14.63 8.82
CA ALA A 163 7.70 14.42 8.50
C ALA A 163 8.38 13.42 9.45
N ALA A 164 7.99 13.40 10.73
CA ALA A 164 8.59 12.49 11.72
C ALA A 164 8.18 11.04 11.44
N LEU A 165 6.90 10.80 11.15
CA LEU A 165 6.40 9.48 10.78
C LEU A 165 7.08 8.96 9.51
N VAL A 166 7.13 9.78 8.46
CA VAL A 166 7.75 9.38 7.19
C VAL A 166 9.25 9.14 7.36
N ALA A 167 9.97 10.02 8.06
CA ALA A 167 11.40 9.84 8.30
C ALA A 167 11.69 8.54 9.08
N SER A 168 10.85 8.19 10.08
CA SER A 168 10.97 6.94 10.83
C SER A 168 10.82 5.68 9.96
N ALA A 169 10.07 5.78 8.87
CA ALA A 169 9.74 4.66 7.99
C ALA A 169 10.70 4.54 6.81
N THR A 170 11.14 5.69 6.26
CA THR A 170 11.89 5.77 5.00
C THR A 170 13.36 6.09 5.19
N GLY A 171 13.75 6.64 6.35
CA GLY A 171 15.09 7.21 6.58
C GLY A 171 15.31 8.59 5.93
N ILE A 172 14.30 9.16 5.25
CA ILE A 172 14.43 10.46 4.60
C ILE A 172 14.04 11.56 5.60
N HIS A 173 15.04 12.21 6.21
CA HIS A 173 14.84 13.22 7.24
C HIS A 173 14.62 14.65 6.70
N GLY A 174 15.07 14.92 5.47
CA GLY A 174 15.02 16.25 4.88
C GLY A 174 14.60 16.20 3.41
N PRO A 175 13.29 16.33 3.09
CA PRO A 175 12.79 16.29 1.72
C PRO A 175 13.51 17.24 0.76
N TYR A 176 13.74 18.48 1.19
CA TYR A 176 14.45 19.47 0.38
C TYR A 176 15.90 19.05 0.10
N VAL A 177 16.62 18.54 1.11
CA VAL A 177 17.99 18.04 0.96
C VAL A 177 18.02 16.85 0.02
N ASN A 178 17.08 15.92 0.15
CA ASN A 178 16.92 14.81 -0.77
C ASN A 178 16.73 15.28 -2.23
N ARG A 179 15.99 16.38 -2.47
CA ARG A 179 15.85 16.96 -3.82
C ARG A 179 17.14 17.55 -4.37
N VAL A 180 17.93 18.20 -3.50
CA VAL A 180 19.26 18.73 -3.88
C VAL A 180 20.19 17.58 -4.29
N GLU A 181 20.25 16.53 -3.49
CA GLU A 181 21.08 15.34 -3.74
C GLU A 181 20.63 14.64 -5.02
N ARG A 182 19.33 14.34 -5.14
CA ARG A 182 18.76 13.70 -6.35
C ARG A 182 19.07 14.47 -7.61
N ARG A 183 18.93 15.80 -7.57
CA ARG A 183 19.24 16.64 -8.74
C ARG A 183 20.71 16.52 -9.14
N ALA A 184 21.63 16.50 -8.17
CA ALA A 184 23.06 16.33 -8.43
C ALA A 184 23.37 14.95 -9.03
N GLU A 185 22.75 13.89 -8.49
CA GLU A 185 22.87 12.52 -9.01
C GLU A 185 22.41 12.44 -10.48
N LEU A 186 21.24 13.01 -10.80
CA LEU A 186 20.71 13.00 -12.17
C LEU A 186 21.54 13.86 -13.12
N ALA A 187 22.12 14.96 -12.65
CA ALA A 187 23.03 15.78 -13.46
C ALA A 187 24.33 15.02 -13.78
N ALA A 188 24.84 14.22 -12.84
CA ALA A 188 25.97 13.33 -13.09
C ALA A 188 25.60 12.20 -14.06
N GLU A 189 24.41 11.59 -13.91
CA GLU A 189 23.90 10.58 -14.84
C GLU A 189 23.78 11.15 -16.26
N LEU A 190 23.22 12.35 -16.42
CA LEU A 190 23.05 13.02 -17.71
C LEU A 190 24.37 13.29 -18.45
N ALA A 191 25.50 13.35 -17.73
CA ALA A 191 26.82 13.55 -18.32
C ALA A 191 27.36 12.31 -19.04
N ASP A 192 26.75 11.14 -18.89
CA ASP A 192 27.17 9.91 -19.57
C ASP A 192 26.95 10.05 -21.10
N PRO A 193 28.04 9.97 -21.91
CA PRO A 193 27.95 10.11 -23.35
C PRO A 193 27.20 8.95 -24.03
N SER A 194 27.10 7.79 -23.39
CA SER A 194 26.45 6.59 -23.92
C SER A 194 24.92 6.66 -23.95
N LEU A 195 24.34 7.63 -23.22
CA LEU A 195 22.89 7.78 -23.14
C LEU A 195 22.29 8.14 -24.51
N SER A 196 21.19 7.45 -24.83
CA SER A 196 20.36 7.77 -25.99
C SER A 196 19.70 9.15 -25.85
N ARG A 197 19.24 9.71 -26.98
CA ARG A 197 18.49 10.98 -26.98
C ARG A 197 17.23 10.93 -26.10
N VAL A 198 16.57 9.77 -26.04
CA VAL A 198 15.36 9.56 -25.23
C VAL A 198 15.70 9.59 -23.74
N GLN A 199 16.76 8.89 -23.31
CA GLN A 199 17.23 8.92 -21.93
C GLN A 199 17.67 10.33 -21.49
N LYS A 200 18.41 11.04 -22.36
CA LYS A 200 18.81 12.44 -22.09
C LYS A 200 17.60 13.36 -21.92
N ALA A 201 16.55 13.18 -22.73
CA ALA A 201 15.32 13.95 -22.60
C ALA A 201 14.57 13.63 -21.29
N ALA A 202 14.48 12.36 -20.89
CA ALA A 202 13.87 11.94 -19.64
C ALA A 202 14.60 12.53 -18.42
N LEU A 203 15.93 12.39 -18.36
CA LEU A 203 16.74 12.96 -17.28
C LEU A 203 16.66 14.49 -17.24
N GLY A 204 16.72 15.14 -18.41
CA GLY A 204 16.58 16.60 -18.51
C GLY A 204 15.24 17.11 -17.96
N LYS A 205 14.14 16.40 -18.21
CA LYS A 205 12.83 16.73 -17.62
C LYS A 205 12.85 16.57 -16.10
N ARG A 206 13.35 15.45 -15.56
CA ARG A 206 13.46 15.24 -14.10
C ARG A 206 14.27 16.33 -13.41
N ILE A 207 15.44 16.67 -13.96
CA ILE A 207 16.29 17.75 -13.44
C ILE A 207 15.54 19.08 -13.43
N ARG A 208 14.81 19.39 -14.52
CA ARG A 208 14.02 20.63 -14.61
C ARG A 208 12.90 20.67 -13.56
N GLU A 209 12.23 19.57 -13.27
CA GLU A 209 11.21 19.51 -12.22
C GLU A 209 11.83 19.72 -10.83
N LEU A 210 13.01 19.15 -10.58
CA LEU A 210 13.75 19.41 -9.34
C LEU A 210 14.24 20.86 -9.25
N ASP A 211 14.66 21.48 -10.37
CA ASP A 211 14.99 22.91 -10.42
C ASP A 211 13.80 23.81 -10.03
N ILE A 212 12.57 23.39 -10.35
CA ILE A 212 11.35 24.08 -9.90
C ILE A 212 11.18 23.89 -8.39
N ALA A 213 11.24 22.64 -7.92
CA ALA A 213 11.10 22.31 -6.51
C ALA A 213 12.10 23.06 -5.61
N LEU A 214 13.36 23.21 -6.05
CA LEU A 214 14.41 23.87 -5.28
C LEU A 214 14.25 25.39 -5.18
N LYS A 215 13.38 26.01 -5.99
CA LYS A 215 13.07 27.45 -5.85
C LYS A 215 12.14 27.73 -4.68
N ASN A 216 11.37 26.74 -4.25
CA ASN A 216 10.38 26.89 -3.20
C ASN A 216 10.29 25.60 -2.35
N PRO A 217 10.78 25.61 -1.10
CA PRO A 217 10.66 24.45 -0.21
C PRO A 217 9.21 24.01 0.10
N ALA A 218 8.23 24.88 -0.16
CA ALA A 218 6.80 24.56 -0.05
C ALA A 218 6.20 24.02 -1.37
N ASP A 219 7.00 23.80 -2.42
CA ASP A 219 6.54 23.13 -3.65
C ASP A 219 6.07 21.70 -3.33
N GLU A 220 5.00 21.27 -4.00
CA GLU A 220 4.43 19.92 -3.88
C GLU A 220 5.47 18.81 -4.08
N ARG A 221 6.47 19.02 -4.94
CA ARG A 221 7.56 18.05 -5.19
C ARG A 221 8.43 17.81 -3.95
N VAL A 222 8.42 18.74 -3.00
CA VAL A 222 9.09 18.64 -1.71
C VAL A 222 8.12 18.21 -0.63
N VAL A 223 6.97 18.89 -0.51
CA VAL A 223 6.01 18.68 0.58
C VAL A 223 5.36 17.30 0.54
N ASN A 224 5.08 16.75 -0.66
CA ASN A 224 4.45 15.43 -0.80
C ASN A 224 5.30 14.29 -0.24
N MET A 225 6.62 14.47 -0.10
CA MET A 225 7.49 13.52 0.60
C MET A 225 7.23 13.44 2.10
N THR A 226 6.35 14.27 2.64
CA THR A 226 5.90 14.22 4.03
C THR A 226 4.41 13.94 4.14
N ALA A 227 3.69 13.86 3.01
CA ALA A 227 2.27 13.56 3.01
C ALA A 227 2.02 12.14 3.48
N VAL A 228 0.94 11.96 4.23
CA VAL A 228 0.47 10.71 4.81
C VAL A 228 -1.03 10.67 4.67
N GLU A 229 -1.52 9.59 4.07
CA GLU A 229 -2.92 9.25 3.96
C GLU A 229 -3.18 7.96 4.75
N GLU A 230 -4.20 7.98 5.61
CA GLU A 230 -4.52 6.86 6.51
C GLU A 230 -5.79 6.13 6.06
N PHE A 231 -5.77 4.81 6.15
CA PHE A 231 -6.85 3.93 5.74
C PHE A 231 -7.18 2.93 6.85
N ASP A 232 -8.47 2.59 6.94
CA ASP A 232 -8.99 1.61 7.88
C ASP A 232 -10.18 0.91 7.23
N PHE A 233 -9.95 -0.31 6.75
CA PHE A 233 -10.89 -1.08 5.96
C PHE A 233 -11.32 -2.37 6.67
N PRO A 234 -12.64 -2.61 6.82
CA PRO A 234 -13.13 -3.95 7.09
C PRO A 234 -13.05 -4.80 5.82
N LEU A 235 -12.48 -6.00 5.94
CA LEU A 235 -12.47 -7.00 4.87
C LEU A 235 -13.55 -8.03 5.16
N LEU A 236 -14.59 -8.00 4.32
CA LEU A 236 -15.82 -8.77 4.49
C LEU A 236 -16.00 -9.85 3.44
N GLY A 237 -15.27 -9.78 2.32
CA GLY A 237 -15.35 -10.77 1.25
C GLY A 237 -15.00 -12.19 1.74
N THR A 238 -15.31 -13.20 0.94
CA THR A 238 -15.00 -14.59 1.29
C THR A 238 -13.49 -14.76 1.53
N PRO A 239 -13.05 -15.22 2.71
CA PRO A 239 -11.64 -15.41 2.98
C PRO A 239 -11.10 -16.61 2.21
N ILE A 240 -9.91 -16.48 1.66
CA ILE A 240 -9.18 -17.56 1.00
C ILE A 240 -7.89 -17.82 1.81
N LEU A 241 -7.71 -19.09 2.20
CA LEU A 241 -6.53 -19.56 2.91
C LEU A 241 -5.77 -20.54 2.03
N HIS A 242 -4.50 -20.24 1.75
CA HIS A 242 -3.60 -21.15 1.07
C HIS A 242 -2.63 -21.74 2.09
N GLY A 243 -2.72 -23.05 2.35
CA GLY A 243 -1.87 -23.72 3.35
C GLY A 243 -2.36 -23.57 4.79
N GLU A 244 -1.76 -24.32 5.71
CA GLU A 244 -2.13 -24.28 7.13
C GLU A 244 -1.43 -23.13 7.85
N LEU A 245 -2.10 -22.51 8.81
CA LEU A 245 -1.47 -21.49 9.64
C LEU A 245 -0.48 -22.10 10.64
N PRO A 246 0.60 -21.37 10.99
CA PRO A 246 1.55 -21.80 12.00
C PRO A 246 0.85 -22.13 13.32
N GLY A 247 1.25 -23.24 13.96
CA GLY A 247 0.71 -23.66 15.26
C GLY A 247 -0.75 -24.14 15.25
N GLY A 248 -1.31 -24.47 14.08
CA GLY A 248 -2.65 -25.02 13.94
C GLY A 248 -3.76 -24.05 14.35
N ALA A 249 -3.50 -22.74 14.26
CA ALA A 249 -4.50 -21.71 14.57
C ALA A 249 -5.65 -21.79 13.56
N GLY A 250 -6.89 -21.96 14.06
CA GLY A 250 -8.09 -21.90 13.23
C GLY A 250 -8.56 -20.46 13.09
N LEU A 251 -8.76 -19.98 11.87
CA LEU A 251 -9.34 -18.66 11.61
C LEU A 251 -10.84 -18.66 11.86
N ASP A 252 -11.36 -17.59 12.45
CA ASP A 252 -12.78 -17.29 12.29
C ASP A 252 -13.00 -16.69 10.90
N LEU A 253 -13.59 -17.49 10.02
CA LEU A 253 -13.83 -17.11 8.63
C LEU A 253 -15.07 -16.22 8.48
N ASN A 254 -15.93 -16.16 9.51
CA ASN A 254 -17.16 -15.38 9.50
C ASN A 254 -16.95 -13.98 10.10
N ALA A 255 -16.04 -13.85 11.06
CA ALA A 255 -15.69 -12.56 11.64
C ALA A 255 -14.96 -11.67 10.61
N PRO A 256 -15.22 -10.34 10.60
CA PRO A 256 -14.54 -9.41 9.70
C PRO A 256 -13.04 -9.33 10.01
N TRP A 257 -12.19 -9.28 8.97
CA TRP A 257 -10.81 -8.86 9.19
C TRP A 257 -10.74 -7.34 9.15
N ARG A 258 -9.74 -6.75 9.81
CA ARG A 258 -9.54 -5.31 9.78
C ARG A 258 -8.11 -5.02 9.35
N VAL A 259 -7.94 -4.19 8.34
CA VAL A 259 -6.62 -3.70 7.90
C VAL A 259 -6.54 -2.20 8.12
N THR A 260 -5.52 -1.76 8.84
CA THR A 260 -5.23 -0.35 9.10
C THR A 260 -3.85 -0.06 8.56
N PHE A 261 -3.70 0.99 7.77
CA PHE A 261 -2.41 1.34 7.18
C PHE A 261 -2.38 2.80 6.82
N TRP A 262 -1.17 3.31 6.59
CA TRP A 262 -0.98 4.56 5.90
C TRP A 262 -0.14 4.36 4.65
N MET A 263 -0.36 5.24 3.67
CA MET A 263 0.44 5.40 2.47
C MET A 263 0.93 6.84 2.43
N GLY A 264 2.21 7.05 2.17
CA GLY A 264 2.78 8.39 2.28
C GLY A 264 4.23 8.46 1.86
N GLY A 265 4.91 9.56 2.20
CA GLY A 265 6.28 9.79 1.75
C GLY A 265 6.39 9.79 0.22
N TRP A 266 5.41 10.40 -0.43
CA TRP A 266 5.24 10.34 -1.88
C TRP A 266 6.36 11.10 -2.59
N ASP A 267 7.14 10.37 -3.40
CA ASP A 267 8.19 10.92 -4.23
C ASP A 267 7.71 11.05 -5.69
N PRO A 268 7.29 12.27 -6.12
CA PRO A 268 6.86 12.50 -7.51
C PRO A 268 7.96 12.31 -8.57
N ASP A 269 9.25 12.36 -8.22
CA ASP A 269 10.34 12.12 -9.19
C ASP A 269 10.43 10.64 -9.59
N VAL A 270 10.20 9.72 -8.65
CA VAL A 270 10.30 8.26 -8.91
C VAL A 270 8.96 7.53 -8.89
N LEU A 271 7.87 8.24 -8.60
CA LEU A 271 6.51 7.70 -8.51
C LEU A 271 6.37 6.57 -7.48
N CYS A 272 7.08 6.71 -6.35
CA CYS A 272 7.06 5.76 -5.25
C CYS A 272 6.62 6.43 -3.95
N GLY A 273 5.99 5.65 -3.08
CA GLY A 273 5.69 6.04 -1.69
C GLY A 273 5.94 4.87 -0.75
N PHE A 274 5.77 5.08 0.54
CA PHE A 274 5.89 4.08 1.58
C PHE A 274 4.52 3.68 2.11
N MET A 275 4.32 2.39 2.34
CA MET A 275 3.14 1.81 2.96
C MET A 275 3.56 1.15 4.28
N ARG A 276 2.81 1.37 5.36
CA ARG A 276 2.99 0.66 6.63
C ARG A 276 1.66 0.48 7.33
N GLY A 277 1.43 -0.70 7.90
CA GLY A 277 0.18 -0.99 8.59
C GLY A 277 0.14 -2.36 9.24
N ASP A 278 -1.05 -2.74 9.66
CA ASP A 278 -1.35 -4.03 10.25
C ASP A 278 -2.66 -4.62 9.72
N LEU A 279 -2.68 -5.95 9.62
CA LEU A 279 -3.87 -6.76 9.37
C LEU A 279 -4.19 -7.53 10.65
N THR A 280 -5.41 -7.35 11.16
CA THR A 280 -5.96 -8.11 12.27
C THR A 280 -6.94 -9.17 11.75
N VAL A 281 -6.63 -10.42 12.07
CA VAL A 281 -7.36 -11.62 11.66
C VAL A 281 -7.92 -12.34 12.89
N PRO A 282 -9.24 -12.41 13.08
CA PRO A 282 -9.84 -13.14 14.20
C PRO A 282 -9.58 -14.65 14.13
N LEU A 283 -9.32 -15.27 15.28
CA LEU A 283 -9.13 -16.72 15.43
C LEU A 283 -10.32 -17.35 16.16
N ARG A 284 -10.62 -18.60 15.83
CA ARG A 284 -11.59 -19.39 16.57
C ARG A 284 -11.11 -19.60 18.00
N GLU A 285 -12.05 -19.61 18.93
CA GLU A 285 -11.80 -20.14 20.27
C GLU A 285 -11.31 -21.59 20.15
N ARG A 286 -10.20 -21.93 20.82
CA ARG A 286 -9.83 -23.35 20.93
C ARG A 286 -10.94 -24.06 21.72
N PRO A 287 -11.37 -25.26 21.31
CA PRO A 287 -12.26 -26.05 22.16
C PRO A 287 -11.57 -26.18 23.52
N CYS A 288 -12.26 -25.75 24.58
CA CYS A 288 -11.84 -26.10 25.92
C CYS A 288 -11.86 -27.64 25.97
N LEU A 289 -10.68 -28.26 26.10
CA LEU A 289 -10.60 -29.65 26.53
C LEU A 289 -11.20 -29.66 27.94
N ARG A 290 -12.52 -29.82 28.05
CA ARG A 290 -13.13 -30.31 29.27
C ARG A 290 -12.44 -31.63 29.53
N THR A 291 -11.57 -31.64 30.52
CA THR A 291 -11.07 -32.85 31.15
C THR A 291 -12.29 -33.61 31.65
N GLY A 292 -12.82 -34.46 30.76
CA GLY A 292 -13.89 -35.37 31.07
C GLY A 292 -13.43 -36.22 32.24
N SER A 293 -14.16 -36.08 33.35
CA SER A 293 -14.05 -36.93 34.53
C SER A 293 -13.91 -38.38 34.08
N ALA A 294 -12.85 -39.04 34.54
CA ALA A 294 -12.69 -40.47 34.40
C ALA A 294 -13.93 -41.15 35.01
N VAL A 295 -14.80 -41.67 34.14
CA VAL A 295 -15.81 -42.65 34.54
C VAL A 295 -15.03 -43.89 34.98
N ARG A 296 -14.96 -44.11 36.29
CA ARG A 296 -14.54 -45.40 36.83
C ARG A 296 -15.62 -46.41 36.45
N ILE A 297 -15.27 -47.34 35.57
CA ILE A 297 -16.00 -48.60 35.46
C ILE A 297 -15.53 -49.45 36.64
N SER A 298 -16.39 -49.63 37.63
CA SER A 298 -16.26 -50.71 38.61
C SER A 298 -17.06 -51.90 38.09
N ASP A 299 -16.36 -52.94 37.65
CA ASP A 299 -16.97 -54.26 37.48
C ASP A 299 -16.98 -55.00 38.82
N ALA A 300 -18.01 -55.84 38.95
CA ALA A 300 -18.45 -56.60 40.12
C ALA A 300 -17.46 -57.64 40.64
#